data_AF-A0A3D1CMC3-F1
#
_entry.id   AF-A0A3D1CMC3-F1
#
_cell.length_a   1.000
_cell.length_b   1.000
_cell.length_c   1.000
_cell.angle_alpha   90.00
_cell.angle_beta   90.00
_cell.angle_gamma   90.00
#
_symmetry.space_group_name_H-M   'P 1'
#
loop_
_entity.id
_entity.type
_entity.pdbx_description
1 polymer ?
#
loop_
_entity_poly.entity_id
_entity_poly.type
_entity_poly.pdbx_seq_one_letter_code
_entity_poly.pdbx_strand_id
1 'polypeptide(L)'
;MRYIARYFTRTFIRFFWGGEWQKANFASELESSTTLVVSINGLIVGYVQFCIDGGRIYVQNIALIADYQNKGIGTHLLKKLQSKAAAN
;
A
#
# COMPACT_ATOMS: atom_id res chain seq x y z
N MET A 1 -6.05 -0.47 15.03
CA MET A 1 -5.40 -0.63 13.70
C MET A 1 -5.47 -2.05 13.10
N ARG A 2 -5.75 -3.13 13.86
CA ARG A 2 -5.81 -4.51 13.33
C ARG A 2 -6.99 -4.83 12.38
N TYR A 3 -8.09 -4.07 12.44
CA TYR A 3 -9.31 -4.39 11.68
C TYR A 3 -9.23 -4.02 10.18
N ILE A 4 -8.62 -2.88 9.83
CA ILE A 4 -8.54 -2.42 8.43
C ILE A 4 -7.69 -3.40 7.59
N ALA A 5 -6.58 -3.88 8.15
CA ALA A 5 -5.68 -4.84 7.49
C ALA A 5 -6.36 -6.19 7.15
N ARG A 6 -7.30 -6.66 7.99
CA ARG A 6 -7.96 -7.97 7.82
C ARG A 6 -9.05 -7.97 6.75
N TYR A 7 -9.72 -6.84 6.53
CA TYR A 7 -10.67 -6.68 5.41
C TYR A 7 -9.97 -6.34 4.10
N PHE A 8 -8.81 -5.69 4.19
CA PHE A 8 -7.98 -5.34 3.04
C PHE A 8 -7.45 -6.58 2.30
N THR A 9 -6.93 -7.57 3.03
CA THR A 9 -6.35 -8.81 2.47
C THR A 9 -7.32 -9.62 1.61
N ARG A 10 -8.55 -9.86 2.05
CA ARG A 10 -9.49 -10.76 1.32
C ARG A 10 -9.94 -10.21 -0.03
N THR A 11 -10.14 -8.90 -0.13
CA THR A 11 -10.73 -8.27 -1.32
C THR A 11 -9.66 -7.85 -2.33
N PHE A 12 -8.54 -7.28 -1.86
CA PHE A 12 -7.49 -6.76 -2.75
C PHE A 12 -6.60 -7.86 -3.32
N ILE A 13 -6.26 -8.90 -2.54
CA ILE A 13 -5.45 -10.00 -3.08
C ILE A 13 -6.13 -10.59 -4.32
N ARG A 14 -7.44 -10.87 -4.26
CA ARG A 14 -8.18 -11.43 -5.40
C ARG A 14 -8.21 -10.49 -6.62
N PHE A 15 -8.23 -9.17 -6.41
CA PHE A 15 -8.32 -8.18 -7.48
C PHE A 15 -6.99 -7.90 -8.18
N PHE A 16 -5.87 -8.02 -7.46
CA PHE A 16 -4.55 -7.67 -7.99
C PHE A 16 -3.67 -8.90 -8.28
N TRP A 17 -3.89 -10.01 -7.59
CA TRP A 17 -2.93 -11.10 -7.49
C TRP A 17 -3.60 -12.48 -7.30
N GLY A 18 -3.58 -13.32 -8.33
CA GLY A 18 -4.27 -14.62 -8.32
C GLY A 18 -3.52 -15.79 -7.66
N GLY A 19 -2.19 -15.71 -7.54
CA GLY A 19 -1.34 -16.83 -7.12
C GLY A 19 -1.07 -16.89 -5.61
N GLU A 20 -0.95 -18.10 -5.06
CA GLU A 20 -0.67 -18.34 -3.62
C GLU A 20 0.61 -17.63 -3.14
N TRP A 21 1.66 -17.59 -3.96
CA TRP A 21 2.90 -16.90 -3.63
C TRP A 21 2.70 -15.39 -3.41
N GLN A 22 1.78 -14.77 -4.15
CA GLN A 22 1.49 -13.34 -4.05
C GLN A 22 0.72 -13.04 -2.77
N LYS A 23 -0.17 -13.96 -2.36
CA LYS A 23 -0.87 -13.86 -1.07
C LYS A 23 0.11 -13.94 0.10
N ALA A 24 1.04 -14.89 0.03
CA ALA A 24 2.06 -15.07 1.04
C ALA A 24 3.01 -13.87 1.11
N ASN A 25 3.47 -13.36 -0.03
CA ASN A 25 4.32 -12.17 -0.08
C ASN A 25 3.61 -10.95 0.50
N PHE A 26 2.36 -10.70 0.09
CA PHE A 26 1.57 -9.60 0.62
C PHE A 26 1.35 -9.70 2.13
N ALA A 27 1.08 -10.91 2.65
CA ALA A 27 0.93 -11.13 4.09
C ALA A 27 2.23 -10.82 4.85
N SER A 28 3.37 -11.26 4.32
CA SER A 28 4.70 -10.97 4.89
C SER A 28 5.02 -9.48 4.87
N GLU A 29 4.75 -8.79 3.77
CA GLU A 29 4.90 -7.33 3.65
C GLU A 29 3.96 -6.59 4.61
N LEU A 30 2.71 -7.04 4.76
CA LEU A 30 1.74 -6.45 5.67
C LEU A 30 2.17 -6.55 7.14
N GLU A 31 2.82 -7.64 7.52
CA GLU A 31 3.33 -7.84 8.89
C GLU A 31 4.60 -7.04 9.19
N SER A 32 5.43 -6.80 8.18
CA SER A 32 6.76 -6.19 8.33
C SER A 32 6.84 -4.71 7.91
N SER A 33 5.79 -4.15 7.33
CA SER A 33 5.77 -2.78 6.80
C SER A 33 4.75 -1.88 7.47
N THR A 34 5.01 -0.57 7.40
CA THR A 34 3.94 0.41 7.57
C THR A 34 3.06 0.39 6.32
N THR A 35 1.78 0.06 6.52
CA THR A 35 0.79 0.04 5.44
C THR A 35 -0.16 1.23 5.57
N LEU A 36 -0.26 2.03 4.50
CA LEU A 36 -1.27 3.08 4.36
C LEU A 36 -2.26 2.69 3.26
N VAL A 37 -3.54 2.90 3.51
CA VAL A 37 -4.60 2.68 2.52
C VAL A 37 -5.00 3.98 1.84
N VAL A 38 -5.36 3.90 0.57
CA VAL A 38 -5.96 5.00 -0.19
C VAL A 38 -7.46 4.87 -0.11
N SER A 39 -8.13 5.84 0.51
CA SER A 39 -9.59 5.88 0.59
C SER A 39 -10.14 7.06 -0.18
N ILE A 40 -11.11 6.82 -1.06
CA ILE A 40 -11.84 7.83 -1.83
C ILE A 40 -13.33 7.56 -1.65
N ASN A 41 -14.08 8.55 -1.15
CA ASN A 41 -15.50 8.43 -0.84
C ASN A 41 -15.84 7.22 0.06
N GLY A 42 -14.98 6.92 1.03
CA GLY A 42 -15.14 5.78 1.93
C GLY A 42 -14.77 4.42 1.32
N LEU A 43 -14.46 4.35 0.02
CA LEU A 43 -13.99 3.15 -0.64
C LEU A 43 -12.47 3.08 -0.58
N ILE A 44 -11.93 1.93 -0.17
CA ILE A 44 -10.50 1.67 -0.28
C ILE A 44 -10.19 1.30 -1.74
N VAL A 45 -9.34 2.09 -2.38
CA VAL A 45 -9.01 1.98 -3.82
C VAL A 45 -7.55 1.61 -4.06
N GLY A 46 -6.78 1.40 -3.00
CA GLY A 46 -5.37 1.07 -3.09
C GLY A 46 -4.63 1.16 -1.78
N TYR A 47 -3.32 1.01 -1.86
CA TYR A 47 -2.43 1.02 -0.71
C TYR A 47 -0.98 1.35 -1.10
N VAL A 48 -0.19 1.66 -0.08
CA VAL A 48 1.26 1.68 -0.13
C VAL A 48 1.83 1.04 1.13
N GLN A 49 2.83 0.19 0.96
CA GLN A 49 3.60 -0.49 1.99
C GLN A 49 5.04 0.00 1.93
N PHE A 50 5.57 0.42 3.07
CA PHE A 50 6.95 0.90 3.18
C PHE A 50 7.54 0.62 4.56
N CYS A 51 8.86 0.54 4.64
CA CYS A 51 9.60 0.55 5.89
C CYS A 51 10.51 1.78 5.97
N ILE A 52 10.97 2.08 7.19
CA ILE A 52 11.95 3.12 7.46
C ILE A 52 13.21 2.42 7.96
N ASP A 53 14.32 2.62 7.26
CA ASP A 53 15.62 2.06 7.62
C ASP A 53 16.71 3.12 7.44
N GLY A 54 17.53 3.33 8.47
CA GLY A 54 18.59 4.35 8.46
C GLY A 54 18.12 5.76 8.08
N GLY A 55 16.90 6.14 8.47
CA GLY A 55 16.28 7.43 8.12
C GLY A 55 15.72 7.50 6.69
N ARG A 56 15.88 6.45 5.89
CA ARG A 56 15.38 6.35 4.51
C ARG A 56 14.06 5.61 4.49
N ILE A 57 13.19 6.01 3.56
CA ILE A 57 11.93 5.30 3.31
C ILE A 57 12.12 4.36 2.12
N TYR A 58 11.88 3.07 2.35
CA TYR A 58 11.88 2.04 1.30
C TYR A 58 10.45 1.59 1.02
N VAL A 59 9.97 1.85 -0.21
CA VAL A 59 8.65 1.41 -0.67
C VAL A 59 8.74 -0.05 -1.10
N GLN A 60 8.02 -0.92 -0.40
CA GLN A 60 7.97 -2.35 -0.67
C GLN A 60 6.93 -2.66 -1.74
N ASN A 61 5.75 -2.05 -1.62
CA ASN A 61 4.63 -2.33 -2.51
C ASN A 61 3.70 -1.12 -2.63
N ILE A 62 3.08 -0.98 -3.80
CA ILE A 62 2.09 0.06 -4.09
C ILE A 62 1.14 -0.46 -5.16
N ALA A 63 -0.15 -0.34 -4.91
CA ALA A 63 -1.15 -0.73 -5.90
C ALA A 63 -2.44 0.09 -5.78
N LEU A 64 -3.06 0.34 -6.94
CA LEU A 64 -4.35 1.02 -7.08
C LEU A 64 -5.25 0.18 -8.00
N ILE A 65 -6.54 0.10 -7.70
CA ILE A 65 -7.48 -0.64 -8.57
C ILE A 65 -7.55 0.06 -9.93
N ALA A 66 -7.81 -0.70 -11.00
CA ALA A 66 -7.67 -0.24 -12.38
C ALA A 66 -8.35 1.11 -12.65
N ASP A 67 -9.58 1.29 -12.17
CA ASP A 67 -10.38 2.51 -12.35
C ASP A 67 -9.76 3.77 -11.72
N TYR A 68 -8.79 3.60 -10.82
CA TYR A 68 -8.11 4.69 -10.10
C TYR A 68 -6.63 4.84 -10.52
N GLN A 69 -6.17 4.05 -11.48
CA GLN A 69 -4.86 4.24 -12.12
C GLN A 69 -4.88 5.42 -13.10
N ASN A 70 -3.71 5.91 -13.51
CA ASN A 70 -3.54 7.02 -14.46
C ASN A 70 -4.20 8.37 -14.06
N LYS A 71 -4.58 8.53 -12.78
CA LYS A 71 -5.16 9.76 -12.22
C LYS A 71 -4.20 10.57 -11.33
N GLY A 72 -2.90 10.26 -11.38
CA GLY A 72 -1.88 10.93 -10.55
C GLY A 72 -1.86 10.54 -9.06
N ILE A 73 -2.72 9.60 -8.63
CA ILE A 73 -2.81 9.16 -7.23
C ILE A 73 -1.49 8.54 -6.76
N GLY A 74 -0.87 7.67 -7.56
CA GLY A 74 0.45 7.09 -7.24
C GLY A 74 1.54 8.15 -7.07
N THR A 75 1.58 9.13 -7.97
CA THR A 75 2.50 10.27 -7.88
C THR A 75 2.31 11.05 -6.58
N HIS A 76 1.05 11.31 -6.18
CA HIS A 76 0.75 12.00 -4.93
C HIS A 76 1.22 11.23 -3.69
N LEU A 77 1.04 9.91 -3.68
CA LEU A 77 1.50 9.04 -2.60
C LEU A 77 3.03 9.09 -2.47
N LEU A 78 3.75 8.94 -3.59
CA LEU A 78 5.21 8.97 -3.60
C LEU A 78 5.76 10.33 -3.16
N LYS A 79 5.16 11.43 -3.62
CA LYS A 79 5.55 12.78 -3.17
C LYS A 79 5.38 12.96 -1.67
N LYS A 80 4.28 12.46 -1.08
CA LYS A 80 4.09 12.48 0.37
C LYS A 80 5.16 11.71 1.13
N LEU A 81 5.54 10.54 0.62
CA LEU A 81 6.62 9.75 1.23
C LEU A 81 7.98 10.46 1.09
N GLN A 82 8.26 11.07 -0.06
CA GLN A 82 9.47 11.88 -0.27
C GLN A 82 9.53 13.06 0.71
N SER A 83 8.44 13.81 0.87
CA SER A 83 8.38 14.89 1.86
C SER A 83 8.57 14.39 3.29
N LYS A 84 8.01 13.22 3.63
CA LYS A 84 8.22 12.59 4.94
C LYS A 84 9.67 12.19 5.16
N ALA A 85 10.34 11.66 4.14
CA ALA A 85 11.76 11.29 4.21
C ALA A 85 12.66 12.52 4.36
N ALA A 86 12.33 13.64 3.70
CA ALA A 86 13.11 14.87 3.77
C ALA A 86 12.94 15.67 5.07
N ALA A 87 11.92 15.35 5.88
CA ALA A 87 11.64 16.00 7.15
C ALA A 87 12.28 15.29 8.37
N ASN A 88 12.98 14.18 8.14
CA ASN A 88 13.77 13.44 9.13
C ASN A 88 15.26 13.75 8.95
#